data_AF-A0AB36FMM5-F1
#
_entry.id   AF-A0AB36FMM5-F1
#
_cell.length_a   1.000
_cell.length_b   1.000
_cell.length_c   1.000
_cell.angle_alpha   90.00
_cell.angle_beta   90.00
_cell.angle_gamma   90.00
#
_symmetry.space_group_name_H-M   'P 1'
#
loop_
_entity.id
_entity.type
_entity.pdbx_description
1 polymer ?
#
loop_
_entity_poly.entity_id
_entity_poly.type
_entity_poly.pdbx_seq_one_letter_code
_entity_poly.pdbx_strand_id
1 'polypeptide(L)'
;MSFIELAFKTTDEQFFNLDYFTTAKNYRDEGAFKTEEMTDQKLLDSKQVSSILDYMVAMSTMRNVTEAQVNDVFDRINTYGHRLSDQERRQAGIKNEFSDLVRTIACKLRGDVSDEVMELIKMPSVSVDLPLNKHGYGVSAEEVFWVKEGILRSVDLRDSLDEQCIADIIACIVGSKMISRSKEALDNIYTESSEEFNRVEAALEVYGAEKLIDEFSFCVDEIQKSSSQKKLKEIVYKKKSSNPFPATFAVIFLAFHDLLIKSKKVISDYAGVESALENLSERIKTTKDAGSPDERDKNVRSIKAQIEPFFVDTKDLKHVYGQHSTLDVNELLRRSEIELADYELKQGIMTLASSQRAIDENAVKKIINSICALANNGPNRVGKLLIGIADEERDANRVQQLDNVTPIKVGKKHVVGVKREATLLGKSVEQYLALWRGRIRDSELSESLKTNVLSHMDYHDYYGLGVIIVTVIPQNQESYVGKKSYWRDGDETKEITDFQQHGVICARFK
;
A
#
# COMPACT_ATOMS: atom_id res chain seq x y z
N MET A 1 -15.20 13.73 -5.78
CA MET A 1 -16.17 13.84 -4.67
C MET A 1 -16.06 15.22 -4.06
N SER A 2 -17.00 16.09 -4.40
CA SER A 2 -17.11 17.47 -3.95
C SER A 2 -18.44 17.73 -3.24
N PHE A 3 -18.57 18.88 -2.57
CA PHE A 3 -19.82 19.30 -1.94
C PHE A 3 -20.96 19.44 -2.96
N ILE A 4 -20.66 19.91 -4.17
CA ILE A 4 -21.62 20.05 -5.27
C ILE A 4 -22.08 18.66 -5.77
N GLU A 5 -21.18 17.68 -5.78
CA GLU A 5 -21.48 16.28 -6.13
C GLU A 5 -22.22 15.52 -5.01
N LEU A 6 -22.67 16.23 -3.96
CA LEU A 6 -23.42 15.69 -2.82
C LEU A 6 -22.61 14.73 -1.94
N ALA A 7 -21.27 14.78 -2.03
CA ALA A 7 -20.41 13.94 -1.20
C ALA A 7 -20.30 14.43 0.26
N PHE A 8 -20.64 15.69 0.52
CA PHE A 8 -20.54 16.30 1.85
C PHE A 8 -21.82 17.06 2.19
N LYS A 9 -22.05 17.23 3.49
CA LYS A 9 -23.14 18.03 4.04
C LYS A 9 -22.58 19.30 4.67
N THR A 10 -23.43 20.32 4.80
CA THR A 10 -23.15 21.45 5.68
C THR A 10 -23.17 21.00 7.14
N THR A 11 -22.68 21.86 8.04
CA THR A 11 -22.78 21.65 9.49
C THR A 11 -24.21 21.50 10.00
N ASP A 12 -25.19 21.97 9.23
CA ASP A 12 -26.63 21.87 9.52
C ASP A 12 -27.27 20.64 8.86
N GLU A 13 -26.45 19.68 8.41
CA GLU A 13 -26.87 18.45 7.74
C GLU A 13 -27.67 18.70 6.44
N GLN A 14 -27.36 19.78 5.72
CA GLN A 14 -27.96 20.08 4.41
C GLN A 14 -27.03 19.74 3.26
N PHE A 15 -27.58 19.26 2.15
CA PHE A 15 -26.84 19.02 0.93
C PHE A 15 -26.99 20.14 -0.08
N PHE A 16 -26.02 20.25 -0.99
CA PHE A 16 -26.13 21.14 -2.13
C PHE A 16 -27.36 20.78 -2.99
N ASN A 17 -28.08 21.78 -3.47
CA ASN A 17 -29.25 21.55 -4.30
C ASN A 17 -28.91 21.70 -5.78
N LEU A 18 -28.81 20.58 -6.48
CA LEU A 18 -28.47 20.52 -7.90
C LEU A 18 -29.50 21.22 -8.80
N ASP A 19 -30.76 21.38 -8.37
CA ASP A 19 -31.77 22.07 -9.19
C ASP A 19 -31.46 23.55 -9.39
N TYR A 20 -30.62 24.14 -8.53
CA TYR A 20 -30.18 25.52 -8.64
C TYR A 20 -28.79 25.67 -9.30
N PHE A 21 -28.21 24.59 -9.83
CA PHE A 21 -26.96 24.65 -10.59
C PHE A 21 -26.98 23.71 -11.81
N THR A 22 -27.40 24.26 -12.95
CA THR A 22 -27.66 23.50 -14.20
C THR A 22 -26.47 22.67 -14.66
N THR A 23 -25.25 23.20 -14.56
CA THR A 23 -24.04 22.49 -14.99
C THR A 23 -23.84 21.18 -14.24
N ALA A 24 -23.92 21.21 -12.90
CA ALA A 24 -23.75 20.00 -12.09
C ALA A 24 -24.92 19.02 -12.26
N LYS A 25 -26.14 19.53 -12.48
CA LYS A 25 -27.32 18.71 -12.79
C LYS A 25 -27.14 17.92 -14.09
N ASN A 26 -26.66 18.57 -15.15
CA ASN A 26 -26.41 17.90 -16.42
C ASN A 26 -25.36 16.78 -16.27
N TYR A 27 -24.25 17.04 -15.56
CA TYR A 27 -23.24 16.02 -15.31
C TYR A 27 -23.77 14.81 -14.53
N ARG A 28 -24.68 15.03 -13.56
CA ARG A 28 -25.37 13.93 -12.88
C ARG A 28 -26.23 13.14 -13.85
N ASP A 29 -27.03 13.82 -14.66
CA ASP A 29 -27.98 13.19 -15.59
C ASP A 29 -27.25 12.40 -16.70
N GLU A 30 -26.02 12.80 -17.04
CA GLU A 30 -25.08 12.07 -17.92
C GLU A 30 -24.37 10.90 -17.21
N GLY A 31 -24.56 10.73 -15.90
CA GLY A 31 -23.94 9.67 -15.10
C GLY A 31 -22.46 9.91 -14.75
N ALA A 32 -21.96 11.14 -14.86
CA ALA A 32 -20.57 11.48 -14.57
C ALA A 32 -20.20 11.30 -13.09
N PHE A 33 -21.18 11.38 -12.18
CA PHE A 33 -21.03 11.02 -10.77
C PHE A 33 -22.31 10.40 -10.22
N LYS A 34 -22.17 9.57 -9.19
CA LYS A 34 -23.29 8.90 -8.52
C LYS A 34 -23.78 9.75 -7.35
N THR A 35 -25.10 9.90 -7.23
CA THR A 35 -25.76 10.48 -6.06
C THR A 35 -26.53 9.37 -5.34
N GLU A 36 -26.48 9.33 -4.02
CA GLU A 36 -27.40 8.47 -3.26
C GLU A 36 -28.86 8.92 -3.48
N GLU A 37 -29.82 7.99 -3.40
CA GLU A 37 -31.25 8.35 -3.51
C GLU A 37 -31.64 9.27 -2.33
N MET A 38 -31.89 10.55 -2.64
CA MET A 38 -32.09 11.60 -1.64
C MET A 38 -33.55 11.76 -1.21
N THR A 39 -34.27 10.66 -0.99
CA THR A 39 -35.73 10.68 -0.86
C THR A 39 -36.23 11.41 0.40
N ASP A 40 -35.37 11.72 1.38
CA ASP A 40 -35.73 12.41 2.64
C ASP A 40 -34.65 13.40 3.18
N GLN A 41 -33.75 13.91 2.34
CA GLN A 41 -32.61 14.72 2.81
C GLN A 41 -32.86 16.24 2.68
N LYS A 42 -32.40 17.03 3.67
CA LYS A 42 -32.52 18.49 3.64
C LYS A 42 -31.59 19.08 2.57
N LEU A 43 -32.15 19.84 1.64
CA LEU A 43 -31.40 20.55 0.60
C LEU A 43 -31.24 22.02 0.95
N LEU A 44 -30.17 22.64 0.43
CA LEU A 44 -30.00 24.09 0.46
C LEU A 44 -31.06 24.79 -0.39
N ASP A 45 -31.49 25.97 0.06
CA ASP A 45 -32.35 26.83 -0.74
C ASP A 45 -31.55 27.55 -1.86
N SER A 46 -32.27 28.17 -2.79
CA SER A 46 -31.67 28.88 -3.93
C SER A 46 -30.72 30.00 -3.51
N LYS A 47 -30.99 30.70 -2.39
CA LYS A 47 -30.16 31.81 -1.91
C LYS A 47 -28.86 31.28 -1.30
N GLN A 48 -28.93 30.19 -0.53
CA GLN A 48 -27.76 29.52 0.03
C GLN A 48 -26.87 28.95 -1.08
N VAL A 49 -27.45 28.28 -2.08
CA VAL A 49 -26.70 27.77 -3.24
C VAL A 49 -26.00 28.91 -3.99
N SER A 50 -26.73 29.99 -4.29
CA SER A 50 -26.15 31.15 -4.99
C SER A 50 -24.99 31.76 -4.20
N SER A 51 -25.13 31.89 -2.87
CA SER A 51 -24.08 32.43 -2.01
C SER A 51 -22.78 31.60 -2.05
N ILE A 52 -22.89 30.28 -2.23
CA ILE A 52 -21.74 29.39 -2.35
C ILE A 52 -21.09 29.52 -3.74
N LEU A 53 -21.91 29.57 -4.80
CA LEU A 53 -21.42 29.72 -6.18
C LEU A 53 -20.77 31.08 -6.44
N ASP A 54 -21.29 32.14 -5.80
CA ASP A 54 -20.79 33.51 -5.91
C ASP A 54 -19.59 33.78 -4.97
N TYR A 55 -19.19 32.80 -4.16
CA TYR A 55 -18.06 32.96 -3.26
C TYR A 55 -16.75 33.14 -4.04
N MET A 56 -16.23 34.38 -4.06
CA MET A 56 -14.96 34.67 -4.69
C MET A 56 -13.80 34.17 -3.84
N VAL A 57 -13.16 33.09 -4.29
CA VAL A 57 -11.88 32.65 -3.75
C VAL A 57 -10.78 33.60 -4.24
N ALA A 58 -10.08 34.25 -3.31
CA ALA A 58 -8.92 35.06 -3.65
C ALA A 58 -7.80 34.15 -4.20
N MET A 59 -7.60 34.15 -5.52
CA MET A 59 -6.57 33.37 -6.18
C MET A 59 -5.35 34.25 -6.44
N SER A 60 -4.25 33.98 -5.74
CA SER A 60 -2.94 34.55 -6.07
C SER A 60 -2.27 33.64 -7.09
N THR A 61 -1.93 34.17 -8.26
CA THR A 61 -1.16 33.44 -9.28
C THR A 61 0.23 34.01 -9.37
N MET A 62 1.23 33.17 -9.14
CA MET A 62 2.63 33.52 -9.32
C MET A 62 3.12 32.86 -10.61
N ARG A 63 3.79 33.62 -11.48
CA ARG A 63 4.34 33.13 -12.76
C ARG A 63 5.85 33.09 -12.67
N ASN A 64 6.47 32.11 -13.33
CA ASN A 64 7.93 31.93 -13.39
C ASN A 64 8.59 31.89 -11.99
N VAL A 65 7.98 31.12 -11.08
CA VAL A 65 8.41 31.03 -9.67
C VAL A 65 9.57 30.07 -9.53
N THR A 66 10.58 30.43 -8.74
CA THR A 66 11.64 29.49 -8.36
C THR A 66 11.19 28.64 -7.18
N GLU A 67 11.81 27.47 -7.00
CA GLU A 67 11.49 26.58 -5.88
C GLU A 67 11.68 27.25 -4.52
N ALA A 68 12.73 28.07 -4.37
CA ALA A 68 12.96 28.84 -3.15
C ALA A 68 11.83 29.85 -2.83
N GLN A 69 11.25 30.48 -3.85
CA GLN A 69 10.12 31.39 -3.68
C GLN A 69 8.83 30.64 -3.34
N VAL A 70 8.65 29.43 -3.90
CA VAL A 70 7.55 28.54 -3.51
C VAL A 70 7.68 28.21 -2.01
N ASN A 71 8.85 27.76 -1.57
CA ASN A 71 9.11 27.41 -0.17
C ASN A 71 8.86 28.59 0.79
N ASP A 72 9.37 29.79 0.49
CA ASP A 72 9.14 31.00 1.33
C ASP A 72 7.64 31.34 1.44
N VAL A 73 6.86 31.19 0.36
CA VAL A 73 5.41 31.40 0.41
C VAL A 73 4.73 30.35 1.28
N PHE A 74 5.10 29.07 1.14
CA PHE A 74 4.57 28.00 1.99
C PHE A 74 4.91 28.22 3.47
N ASP A 75 6.15 28.61 3.79
CA ASP A 75 6.58 28.91 5.16
C ASP A 75 5.76 30.05 5.78
N ARG A 76 5.50 31.11 5.01
CA ARG A 76 4.66 32.23 5.46
C ARG A 76 3.21 31.83 5.69
N ILE A 77 2.61 31.04 4.80
CA ILE A 77 1.24 30.54 4.95
C ILE A 77 1.12 29.70 6.23
N ASN A 78 2.11 28.83 6.47
CA ASN A 78 2.13 27.91 7.61
C ASN A 78 2.50 28.59 8.94
N THR A 79 2.94 29.86 8.92
CA THR A 79 3.23 30.65 10.12
C THR A 79 1.94 31.17 10.79
N TYR A 80 0.92 31.54 10.01
CA TYR A 80 -0.33 32.14 10.51
C TYR A 80 -1.56 31.22 10.41
N GLY A 81 -1.54 30.22 9.52
CA GLY A 81 -2.66 29.28 9.28
C GLY A 81 -2.62 27.99 10.11
N HIS A 82 -3.18 26.91 9.55
CA HIS A 82 -3.03 25.56 10.11
C HIS A 82 -1.54 25.23 10.23
N ARG A 83 -1.07 24.95 11.44
CA ARG A 83 0.35 24.73 11.68
C ARG A 83 0.72 23.33 11.25
N LEU A 84 1.76 23.22 10.43
CA LEU A 84 2.44 21.96 10.17
C LEU A 84 2.88 21.32 11.50
N SER A 85 2.72 20.01 11.57
CA SER A 85 3.29 19.14 12.62
C SER A 85 4.81 19.25 12.64
N ASP A 86 5.43 18.75 13.72
CA ASP A 86 6.89 18.79 13.84
C ASP A 86 7.58 18.02 12.71
N GLN A 87 7.01 16.91 12.24
CA GLN A 87 7.60 16.11 11.17
C GLN A 87 7.41 16.76 9.79
N GLU A 88 6.23 17.31 9.50
CA GLU A 88 6.00 18.04 8.24
C GLU A 88 6.94 19.25 8.11
N ARG A 89 7.24 19.94 9.22
CA ARG A 89 8.22 21.04 9.22
C ARG A 89 9.64 20.58 8.91
N ARG A 90 10.02 19.37 9.34
CA ARG A 90 11.34 18.81 9.06
C ARG A 90 11.53 18.47 7.58
N GLN A 91 10.46 18.17 6.86
CA GLN A 91 10.54 17.83 5.43
C GLN A 91 10.17 19.02 4.54
N ALA A 92 9.54 20.07 5.10
CA ALA A 92 9.18 21.27 4.36
C ALA A 92 10.43 21.90 3.74
N GLY A 93 10.47 21.96 2.40
CA GLY A 93 11.55 22.59 1.65
C GLY A 93 12.87 21.82 1.63
N ILE A 94 12.92 20.60 2.17
CA ILE A 94 14.12 19.75 2.16
C ILE A 94 13.96 18.66 1.11
N LYS A 95 14.93 18.55 0.20
CA LYS A 95 15.05 17.50 -0.82
C LYS A 95 16.34 16.72 -0.58
N ASN A 96 16.26 15.66 0.21
CA ASN A 96 17.38 14.77 0.48
C ASN A 96 16.92 13.30 0.49
N GLU A 97 17.88 12.39 0.39
CA GLU A 97 17.59 10.96 0.23
C GLU A 97 16.91 10.40 1.50
N PHE A 98 17.29 10.87 2.69
CA PHE A 98 16.66 10.44 3.94
C PHE A 98 15.17 10.82 4.04
N SER A 99 14.79 12.03 3.64
CA SER A 99 13.39 12.48 3.68
C SER A 99 12.55 11.72 2.67
N ASP A 100 13.07 11.50 1.46
CA ASP A 100 12.39 10.73 0.42
C ASP A 100 12.20 9.27 0.85
N LEU A 101 13.21 8.67 1.50
CA LEU A 101 13.14 7.33 2.06
C LEU A 101 12.07 7.19 3.15
N VAL A 102 12.04 8.13 4.12
CA VAL A 102 11.02 8.16 5.18
C VAL A 102 9.62 8.25 4.57
N ARG A 103 9.41 9.16 3.60
CA ARG A 103 8.14 9.32 2.90
C ARG A 103 7.74 8.05 2.16
N THR A 104 8.68 7.42 1.46
CA THR A 104 8.43 6.20 0.68
C THR A 104 7.98 5.04 1.56
N ILE A 105 8.68 4.81 2.68
CA ILE A 105 8.30 3.76 3.64
C ILE A 105 6.95 4.09 4.30
N ALA A 106 6.70 5.35 4.64
CA ALA A 106 5.43 5.77 5.22
C ALA A 106 4.26 5.52 4.27
N CYS A 107 4.39 5.93 3.00
CA CYS A 107 3.37 5.70 1.98
C CYS A 107 3.08 4.21 1.78
N LYS A 108 4.14 3.39 1.74
CA LYS A 108 4.01 1.94 1.63
C LYS A 108 3.26 1.31 2.81
N LEU A 109 3.52 1.77 4.04
CA LEU A 109 2.85 1.25 5.25
C LEU A 109 1.42 1.76 5.44
N ARG A 110 1.12 2.97 4.97
CA ARG A 110 -0.25 3.50 4.88
C ARG A 110 -1.04 2.81 3.76
N GLY A 111 -0.37 2.43 2.68
CA GLY A 111 -1.01 1.92 1.46
C GLY A 111 -1.61 3.05 0.63
N ASP A 112 -1.14 4.28 0.78
CA ASP A 112 -1.54 5.45 0.00
C ASP A 112 -0.51 5.80 -1.09
N VAL A 113 0.22 4.79 -1.59
CA VAL A 113 1.16 4.98 -2.71
C VAL A 113 0.38 5.44 -3.94
N SER A 114 0.81 6.57 -4.50
CA SER A 114 0.23 7.17 -5.70
C SER A 114 1.33 7.53 -6.69
N ASP A 115 0.95 7.70 -7.96
CA ASP A 115 1.83 8.29 -8.96
C ASP A 115 2.18 9.73 -8.57
N GLU A 116 3.36 10.21 -8.98
CA GLU A 116 3.80 11.59 -8.73
C GLU A 116 2.83 12.64 -9.31
N VAL A 117 2.14 12.29 -10.40
CA VAL A 117 1.13 13.13 -11.04
C VAL A 117 -0.15 12.34 -11.18
N MET A 118 -1.20 12.80 -10.51
CA MET A 118 -2.54 12.20 -10.59
C MET A 118 -3.63 13.24 -10.81
N GLU A 119 -4.72 12.82 -11.44
CA GLU A 119 -5.91 13.66 -11.55
C GLU A 119 -6.54 13.89 -10.18
N LEU A 120 -6.93 15.14 -9.88
CA LEU A 120 -7.53 15.52 -8.59
C LEU A 120 -8.78 14.69 -8.27
N ILE A 121 -9.53 14.25 -9.28
CA ILE A 121 -10.71 13.40 -9.09
C ILE A 121 -10.37 12.03 -8.52
N LYS A 122 -9.13 11.55 -8.71
CA LYS A 122 -8.62 10.28 -8.20
C LYS A 122 -8.02 10.39 -6.81
N MET A 123 -7.65 11.58 -6.32
CA MET A 123 -7.06 11.76 -4.97
C MET A 123 -7.86 11.10 -3.83
N PRO A 124 -9.21 11.14 -3.80
CA PRO A 124 -9.97 10.46 -2.75
C PRO A 124 -9.69 8.95 -2.64
N SER A 125 -9.30 8.29 -3.74
CA SER A 125 -9.05 6.84 -3.75
C SER A 125 -7.72 6.43 -3.09
N VAL A 126 -6.74 7.35 -3.03
CA VAL A 126 -5.47 7.13 -2.33
C VAL A 126 -5.42 7.84 -0.97
N SER A 127 -6.44 8.60 -0.60
CA SER A 127 -6.43 9.37 0.65
C SER A 127 -6.81 8.51 1.86
N VAL A 128 -6.24 8.83 3.02
CA VAL A 128 -6.56 8.17 4.29
C VAL A 128 -7.88 8.70 4.87
N ASP A 129 -8.89 7.83 5.02
CA ASP A 129 -10.18 8.16 5.64
C ASP A 129 -10.14 7.98 7.15
N LEU A 130 -10.64 8.97 7.89
CA LEU A 130 -10.59 8.96 9.35
C LEU A 130 -11.92 8.46 9.93
N PRO A 131 -11.92 7.68 11.03
CA PRO A 131 -13.13 7.06 11.55
C PRO A 131 -14.24 8.04 11.97
N LEU A 132 -13.84 9.23 12.45
CA LEU A 132 -14.75 10.26 12.96
C LEU A 132 -15.36 11.13 11.85
N ASN A 133 -14.68 11.23 10.70
CA ASN A 133 -15.12 11.99 9.54
C ASN A 133 -14.96 11.10 8.31
N LYS A 134 -15.86 10.13 8.14
CA LYS A 134 -15.83 9.21 7.00
C LYS A 134 -16.23 9.98 5.74
N HIS A 135 -15.25 10.30 4.90
CA HIS A 135 -15.44 10.97 3.62
C HIS A 135 -15.54 9.96 2.46
N GLY A 136 -15.44 8.66 2.74
CA GLY A 136 -15.46 7.61 1.73
C GLY A 136 -14.15 7.54 0.94
N TYR A 137 -13.03 7.90 1.58
CA TYR A 137 -11.71 7.77 0.94
C TYR A 137 -11.26 6.30 0.88
N GLY A 138 -10.37 5.99 -0.06
CA GLY A 138 -10.03 4.60 -0.41
C GLY A 138 -9.11 3.88 0.58
N VAL A 139 -8.39 4.62 1.43
CA VAL A 139 -7.50 4.03 2.44
C VAL A 139 -8.13 4.20 3.82
N SER A 140 -8.70 3.15 4.38
CA SER A 140 -9.23 3.19 5.76
C SER A 140 -8.10 3.33 6.77
N ALA A 141 -8.12 4.37 7.61
CA ALA A 141 -7.12 4.54 8.67
C ALA A 141 -7.09 3.35 9.65
N GLU A 142 -8.18 2.58 9.79
CA GLU A 142 -8.23 1.39 10.67
C GLU A 142 -7.48 0.19 10.07
N GLU A 143 -7.31 0.16 8.74
CA GLU A 143 -6.59 -0.90 8.02
C GLU A 143 -5.09 -0.63 7.92
N VAL A 144 -4.67 0.63 8.09
CA VAL A 144 -3.25 1.03 8.09
C VAL A 144 -2.50 0.30 9.20
N PHE A 145 -1.32 -0.23 8.88
CA PHE A 145 -0.46 -1.02 9.78
C PHE A 145 -0.39 -0.43 11.20
N TRP A 146 -0.08 0.86 11.30
CA TRP A 146 0.10 1.58 12.56
C TRP A 146 -1.13 1.54 13.47
N VAL A 147 -2.32 1.69 12.93
CA VAL A 147 -3.58 1.73 13.68
C VAL A 147 -4.13 0.32 13.89
N LYS A 148 -3.98 -0.54 12.88
CA LYS A 148 -4.35 -1.96 12.93
C LYS A 148 -3.65 -2.66 14.10
N GLU A 149 -2.33 -2.47 14.24
CA GLU A 149 -1.53 -3.02 15.34
C GLU A 149 -1.64 -2.22 16.66
N GLY A 150 -2.32 -1.07 16.62
CA GLY A 150 -2.53 -0.17 17.76
C GLY A 150 -1.31 0.64 18.19
N ILE A 151 -0.28 0.73 17.34
CA ILE A 151 0.96 1.47 17.54
C ILE A 151 0.67 2.98 17.60
N LEU A 152 -0.16 3.47 16.68
CA LEU A 152 -0.64 4.85 16.59
C LEU A 152 -2.17 4.89 16.56
N ARG A 153 -2.74 6.07 16.83
CA ARG A 153 -4.17 6.36 16.63
C ARG A 153 -4.37 6.94 15.23
N SER A 154 -5.59 6.87 14.68
CA SER A 154 -5.88 7.44 13.36
C SER A 154 -5.57 8.94 13.26
N VAL A 155 -5.74 9.68 14.36
CA VAL A 155 -5.37 11.12 14.42
C VAL A 155 -3.86 11.36 14.37
N ASP A 156 -3.06 10.41 14.85
CA ASP A 156 -1.60 10.53 14.89
C ASP A 156 -0.99 10.42 13.48
N LEU A 157 -1.68 9.76 12.54
CA LEU A 157 -1.29 9.71 11.12
C LEU A 157 -1.37 11.09 10.47
N ARG A 158 -2.36 11.90 10.85
CA ARG A 158 -2.52 13.28 10.33
C ARG A 158 -1.34 14.16 10.73
N ASP A 159 -0.82 13.97 11.94
CA ASP A 159 0.32 14.72 12.46
C ASP A 159 1.67 14.10 12.04
N SER A 160 1.68 13.18 11.06
CA SER A 160 2.87 12.53 10.51
C SER A 160 3.75 11.84 11.59
N LEU A 161 3.12 11.33 12.66
CA LEU A 161 3.85 10.66 13.74
C LEU A 161 4.37 9.27 13.34
N ASP A 162 3.79 8.66 12.31
CA ASP A 162 4.33 7.47 11.67
C ASP A 162 5.63 7.76 10.94
N GLU A 163 5.69 8.82 10.14
CA GLU A 163 6.94 9.29 9.51
C GLU A 163 8.01 9.63 10.55
N GLN A 164 7.62 10.27 11.66
CA GLN A 164 8.54 10.53 12.76
C GLN A 164 9.07 9.23 13.39
N CYS A 165 8.21 8.20 13.54
CA CYS A 165 8.61 6.90 14.05
C CYS A 165 9.55 6.17 13.08
N ILE A 166 9.28 6.24 11.78
CA ILE A 166 10.12 5.68 10.72
C ILE A 166 11.49 6.37 10.72
N ALA A 167 11.53 7.70 10.76
CA ALA A 167 12.76 8.48 10.81
C ALA A 167 13.63 8.11 12.04
N ASP A 168 13.02 7.98 13.22
CA ASP A 168 13.70 7.55 14.45
C ASP A 168 14.34 6.16 14.31
N ILE A 169 13.63 5.21 13.70
CA ILE A 169 14.11 3.84 13.48
C ILE A 169 15.24 3.84 12.44
N ILE A 170 15.03 4.45 11.28
CA ILE A 170 15.98 4.49 10.18
C ILE A 170 17.29 5.13 10.64
N ALA A 171 17.22 6.27 11.33
CA ALA A 171 18.41 6.94 11.85
C ALA A 171 19.25 6.06 12.77
N CYS A 172 18.61 5.22 13.59
CA CYS A 172 19.31 4.24 14.43
C CYS A 172 19.97 3.13 13.61
N ILE A 173 19.31 2.68 12.53
CA ILE A 173 19.82 1.61 11.65
C ILE A 173 21.01 2.10 10.83
N VAL A 174 20.83 3.13 10.01
CA VAL A 174 21.89 3.63 9.11
C VAL A 174 23.06 4.18 9.92
N GLY A 175 22.77 4.89 11.01
CA GLY A 175 23.77 5.45 11.89
C GLY A 175 24.52 4.42 12.74
N SER A 176 24.07 3.16 12.77
CA SER A 176 24.58 2.09 13.65
C SER A 176 24.76 2.51 15.11
N LYS A 177 23.92 3.44 15.57
CA LYS A 177 24.00 4.10 16.88
C LYS A 177 22.60 4.50 17.31
N MET A 178 22.26 4.24 18.56
CA MET A 178 21.01 4.73 19.14
C MET A 178 21.04 6.25 19.27
N ILE A 179 20.03 6.92 18.72
CA ILE A 179 19.81 8.35 18.95
C ILE A 179 18.87 8.55 20.14
N SER A 180 18.92 9.74 20.76
CA SER A 180 17.92 10.07 21.77
C SER A 180 16.56 10.26 21.12
N ARG A 181 15.51 9.76 21.76
CA ARG A 181 14.13 9.99 21.32
C ARG A 181 13.67 11.37 21.80
N SER A 182 14.17 12.41 21.16
CA SER A 182 13.82 13.80 21.43
C SER A 182 13.54 14.55 20.13
N LYS A 183 12.79 15.65 20.23
CA LYS A 183 12.55 16.55 19.10
C LYS A 183 13.88 17.06 18.51
N GLU A 184 14.75 17.58 19.37
CA GLU A 184 16.05 18.13 18.98
C GLU A 184 16.94 17.13 18.23
N ALA A 185 16.99 15.87 18.69
CA ALA A 185 17.79 14.84 18.03
C ALA A 185 17.30 14.55 16.61
N LEU A 186 15.98 14.52 16.39
CA LEU A 186 15.41 14.37 15.05
C LEU A 186 15.57 15.65 14.23
N ASP A 187 15.31 16.83 14.78
CA ASP A 187 15.47 18.12 14.08
C ASP A 187 16.90 18.27 13.52
N ASN A 188 17.92 17.83 14.26
CA ASN A 188 19.31 17.85 13.80
C ASN A 188 19.52 16.99 12.54
N ILE A 189 18.84 15.85 12.40
CA ILE A 189 18.99 14.96 11.23
C ILE A 189 18.47 15.63 9.94
N TYR A 190 17.54 16.58 10.05
CA TYR A 190 16.99 17.31 8.90
C TYR A 190 17.63 18.69 8.69
N THR A 191 18.46 19.15 9.62
CA THR A 191 19.11 20.45 9.53
C THR A 191 20.42 20.33 8.75
N GLU A 192 20.47 20.81 7.50
CA GLU A 192 21.64 20.69 6.60
C GLU A 192 22.98 21.16 7.22
N SER A 193 22.93 22.17 8.09
CA SER A 193 24.11 22.71 8.76
C SER A 193 24.60 21.87 9.95
N SER A 194 23.86 20.82 10.34
CA SER A 194 24.21 19.98 11.48
C SER A 194 25.20 18.86 11.09
N GLU A 195 26.05 18.45 12.04
CA GLU A 195 26.92 17.29 11.84
C GLU A 195 26.12 15.98 11.71
N GLU A 196 24.98 15.87 12.40
CA GLU A 196 24.15 14.67 12.38
C GLU A 196 23.45 14.48 11.02
N PHE A 197 23.04 15.56 10.35
CA PHE A 197 22.52 15.52 8.98
C PHE A 197 23.54 14.89 8.04
N ASN A 198 24.75 15.46 8.00
CA ASN A 198 25.82 15.01 7.11
C ASN A 198 26.23 13.56 7.40
N ARG A 199 26.25 13.17 8.67
CA ARG A 199 26.56 11.81 9.10
C ARG A 199 25.49 10.81 8.64
N VAL A 200 24.21 11.15 8.78
CA VAL A 200 23.10 10.26 8.42
C VAL A 200 22.98 10.12 6.90
N GLU A 201 23.09 11.21 6.15
CA GLU A 201 23.07 11.17 4.67
C GLU A 201 24.22 10.33 4.13
N ALA A 202 25.46 10.55 4.58
CA ALA A 202 26.60 9.75 4.15
C ALA A 202 26.47 8.26 4.54
N ALA A 203 25.89 7.97 5.71
CA ALA A 203 25.63 6.60 6.11
C ALA A 203 24.54 5.94 5.26
N LEU A 204 23.50 6.69 4.88
CA LEU A 204 22.43 6.23 4.02
C LEU A 204 22.94 5.93 2.60
N GLU A 205 23.76 6.81 2.03
CA GLU A 205 24.37 6.62 0.70
C GLU A 205 25.16 5.31 0.64
N VAL A 206 25.92 4.98 1.70
CA VAL A 206 26.66 3.71 1.80
C VAL A 206 25.74 2.52 2.06
N TYR A 207 24.65 2.70 2.80
CA TYR A 207 23.71 1.61 3.13
C TYR A 207 22.85 1.22 1.92
N GLY A 208 22.40 2.23 1.15
CA GLY A 208 21.44 2.14 0.05
C GLY A 208 19.99 2.26 0.52
N ALA A 209 19.26 3.25 -0.01
CA ALA A 209 17.85 3.47 0.33
C ALA A 209 16.94 2.30 -0.05
N GLU A 210 17.05 1.76 -1.27
CA GLU A 210 16.24 0.61 -1.72
C GLU A 210 16.40 -0.61 -0.81
N LYS A 211 17.64 -0.91 -0.44
CA LYS A 211 17.96 -1.99 0.48
C LYS A 211 17.27 -1.82 1.83
N LEU A 212 17.22 -0.59 2.34
CA LEU A 212 16.56 -0.31 3.61
C LEU A 212 15.04 -0.39 3.50
N ILE A 213 14.45 -0.03 2.36
CA ILE A 213 13.00 -0.22 2.11
C ILE A 213 12.65 -1.70 2.19
N ASP A 214 13.42 -2.56 1.55
CA ASP A 214 13.22 -4.02 1.57
C ASP A 214 13.34 -4.58 3.00
N GLU A 215 14.41 -4.21 3.72
CA GLU A 215 14.61 -4.65 5.11
C GLU A 215 13.51 -4.16 6.05
N PHE A 216 13.06 -2.92 5.88
CA PHE A 216 12.02 -2.35 6.72
C PHE A 216 10.70 -3.06 6.47
N SER A 217 10.35 -3.24 5.20
CA SER A 217 9.14 -3.96 4.77
C SER A 217 9.14 -5.39 5.31
N PHE A 218 10.27 -6.10 5.19
CA PHE A 218 10.43 -7.45 5.70
C PHE A 218 10.28 -7.52 7.23
N CYS A 219 10.89 -6.59 7.98
CA CYS A 219 10.73 -6.56 9.43
C CYS A 219 9.28 -6.31 9.85
N VAL A 220 8.56 -5.42 9.14
CA VAL A 220 7.12 -5.20 9.39
C VAL A 220 6.33 -6.48 9.14
N ASP A 221 6.54 -7.16 8.00
CA ASP A 221 5.87 -8.42 7.67
C ASP A 221 6.09 -9.49 8.75
N GLU A 222 7.33 -9.66 9.21
CA GLU A 222 7.67 -10.65 10.24
C GLU A 222 7.08 -10.30 11.61
N ILE A 223 7.01 -9.02 11.97
CA ILE A 223 6.33 -8.55 13.17
C ILE A 223 4.83 -8.84 13.08
N GLN A 224 4.18 -8.55 11.95
CA GLN A 224 2.75 -8.81 11.75
C GLN A 224 2.42 -10.31 11.79
N LYS A 225 3.28 -11.16 11.21
CA LYS A 225 3.13 -12.62 11.33
C LYS A 225 3.25 -13.08 12.78
N SER A 226 4.10 -12.43 13.57
CA SER A 226 4.27 -12.68 15.01
C SER A 226 3.12 -12.11 15.88
N SER A 227 2.20 -11.34 15.29
CA SER A 227 0.99 -10.80 15.94
C SER A 227 -0.29 -11.14 15.17
N SER A 228 -0.32 -12.27 14.46
CA SER A 228 -1.43 -12.56 13.53
C SER A 228 -2.80 -12.73 14.20
N GLN A 229 -2.83 -13.14 15.47
CA GLN A 229 -4.06 -13.46 16.21
C GLN A 229 -4.63 -12.27 16.99
N LYS A 230 -3.78 -11.30 17.37
CA LYS A 230 -4.13 -10.16 18.23
C LYS A 230 -3.29 -8.96 17.82
N LYS A 231 -3.79 -7.77 18.04
CA LYS A 231 -3.00 -6.55 17.77
C LYS A 231 -1.69 -6.61 18.57
N LEU A 232 -0.57 -6.19 17.98
CA LEU A 232 0.72 -6.15 18.69
C LEU A 232 0.61 -5.45 20.06
N LYS A 233 -0.20 -4.39 20.17
CA LYS A 233 -0.49 -3.71 21.43
C LYS A 233 -0.99 -4.64 22.53
N GLU A 234 -1.92 -5.54 22.18
CA GLU A 234 -2.60 -6.44 23.10
C GLU A 234 -1.67 -7.56 23.59
N ILE A 235 -0.64 -7.86 22.80
CA ILE A 235 0.45 -8.76 23.20
C ILE A 235 1.41 -8.02 24.16
N VAL A 236 1.88 -6.83 23.78
CA VAL A 236 2.91 -6.07 24.52
C VAL A 236 2.43 -5.55 25.89
N TYR A 237 1.13 -5.22 26.02
CA TYR A 237 0.57 -4.61 27.22
C TYR A 237 -0.52 -5.47 27.88
N LYS A 238 -0.31 -5.78 29.16
CA LYS A 238 -1.27 -6.52 30.00
C LYS A 238 -2.63 -5.84 30.14
N LYS A 239 -2.60 -4.51 30.29
CA LYS A 239 -3.80 -3.69 30.47
C LYS A 239 -4.19 -3.06 29.14
N LYS A 240 -5.47 -3.20 28.78
CA LYS A 240 -6.05 -2.46 27.66
C LYS A 240 -5.83 -0.96 27.89
N SER A 241 -5.20 -0.31 26.93
CA SER A 241 -4.91 1.11 26.93
C SER A 241 -5.23 1.67 25.56
N SER A 242 -5.78 2.88 25.49
CA SER A 242 -5.97 3.60 24.22
C SER A 242 -4.72 4.35 23.78
N ASN A 243 -3.69 4.47 24.64
CA ASN A 243 -2.50 5.26 24.34
C ASN A 243 -1.65 4.61 23.24
N PRO A 244 -1.14 5.37 22.27
CA PRO A 244 -0.19 4.87 21.29
C PRO A 244 1.14 4.48 21.96
N PHE A 245 1.92 3.60 21.33
CA PHE A 245 3.19 3.10 21.87
C PHE A 245 4.39 3.15 20.89
N PRO A 246 4.58 4.22 20.09
CA PRO A 246 5.64 4.26 19.08
C PRO A 246 7.06 4.16 19.66
N ALA A 247 7.26 4.47 20.96
CA ALA A 247 8.54 4.29 21.67
C ALA A 247 8.90 2.82 21.85
N THR A 248 7.95 2.05 22.36
CA THR A 248 8.10 0.62 22.54
C THR A 248 8.18 -0.08 21.19
N PHE A 249 7.39 0.35 20.20
CA PHE A 249 7.46 -0.21 18.86
C PHE A 249 8.85 -0.03 18.23
N ALA A 250 9.46 1.15 18.32
CA ALA A 250 10.79 1.39 17.76
C ALA A 250 11.86 0.43 18.32
N VAL A 251 11.84 0.13 19.62
CA VAL A 251 12.81 -0.83 20.20
C VAL A 251 12.48 -2.29 19.88
N ILE A 252 11.19 -2.64 19.69
CA ILE A 252 10.81 -3.96 19.15
C ILE A 252 11.33 -4.10 17.73
N PHE A 253 11.09 -3.10 16.88
CA PHE A 253 11.53 -3.10 15.49
C PHE A 253 13.05 -3.26 15.38
N LEU A 254 13.81 -2.47 16.15
CA LEU A 254 15.28 -2.55 16.14
C LEU A 254 15.79 -3.93 16.60
N ALA A 255 15.12 -4.59 17.55
CA ALA A 255 15.47 -5.95 17.95
C ALA A 255 15.19 -6.98 16.84
N PHE A 256 14.08 -6.83 16.12
CA PHE A 256 13.78 -7.65 14.93
C PHE A 256 14.81 -7.40 13.82
N HIS A 257 15.14 -6.15 13.50
CA HIS A 257 16.15 -5.81 12.49
C HIS A 257 17.53 -6.38 12.84
N ASP A 258 17.95 -6.27 14.11
CA ASP A 258 19.21 -6.84 14.58
C ASP A 258 19.28 -8.37 14.42
N LEU A 259 18.17 -9.09 14.63
CA LEU A 259 18.12 -10.54 14.46
C LEU A 259 17.97 -10.96 13.01
N LEU A 260 16.97 -10.42 12.31
CA LEU A 260 16.62 -10.78 10.94
C LEU A 260 17.72 -10.40 9.95
N ILE A 261 18.23 -9.17 10.07
CA ILE A 261 19.16 -8.61 9.09
C ILE A 261 20.61 -8.75 9.55
N LYS A 262 20.97 -8.16 10.70
CA LYS A 262 22.38 -8.12 11.13
C LYS A 262 22.89 -9.50 11.54
N SER A 263 22.07 -10.26 12.27
CA SER A 263 22.42 -11.61 12.73
C SER A 263 22.10 -12.70 11.72
N LYS A 264 21.48 -12.35 10.57
CA LYS A 264 21.07 -13.27 9.50
C LYS A 264 20.29 -14.47 10.04
N LYS A 265 19.17 -14.19 10.69
CA LYS A 265 18.26 -15.21 11.21
C LYS A 265 16.88 -15.11 10.58
N VAL A 266 16.13 -16.19 10.67
CA VAL A 266 14.72 -16.25 10.29
C VAL A 266 13.90 -16.81 11.45
N ILE A 267 12.64 -16.39 11.56
CA ILE A 267 11.74 -16.89 12.61
C ILE A 267 11.34 -18.33 12.25
N SER A 268 11.60 -19.25 13.17
CA SER A 268 11.18 -20.65 13.05
C SER A 268 9.88 -20.95 13.80
N ASP A 269 9.54 -20.13 14.79
CA ASP A 269 8.35 -20.29 15.63
C ASP A 269 7.70 -18.93 15.95
N TYR A 270 6.73 -18.53 15.14
CA TYR A 270 5.98 -17.28 15.34
C TYR A 270 5.16 -17.27 16.64
N ALA A 271 4.61 -18.42 17.06
CA ALA A 271 3.83 -18.51 18.29
C ALA A 271 4.72 -18.36 19.53
N GLY A 272 5.93 -18.88 19.46
CA GLY A 272 6.98 -18.67 20.45
C GLY A 272 7.38 -17.20 20.57
N VAL A 273 7.56 -16.50 19.44
CA VAL A 273 7.83 -15.05 19.41
C VAL A 273 6.67 -14.26 20.02
N GLU A 274 5.41 -14.56 19.63
CA GLU A 274 4.22 -13.93 20.22
C GLU A 274 4.21 -14.06 21.75
N SER A 275 4.45 -15.28 22.24
CA SER A 275 4.50 -15.59 23.68
C SER A 275 5.64 -14.84 24.39
N ALA A 276 6.80 -14.72 23.74
CA ALA A 276 7.94 -13.99 24.28
C ALA A 276 7.72 -12.47 24.34
N LEU A 277 6.87 -11.92 23.48
CA LEU A 277 6.46 -10.51 23.50
C LEU A 277 5.31 -10.24 24.49
N GLU A 278 4.65 -11.28 25.00
CA GLU A 278 3.50 -11.12 25.89
C GLU A 278 3.88 -10.37 27.17
N ASN A 279 3.18 -9.27 27.47
CA ASN A 279 3.48 -8.38 28.60
C ASN A 279 4.89 -7.77 28.60
N LEU A 280 5.50 -7.60 27.42
CA LEU A 280 6.86 -7.06 27.28
C LEU A 280 7.06 -5.72 28.02
N SER A 281 6.03 -4.87 28.08
CA SER A 281 6.08 -3.59 28.78
C SER A 281 6.43 -3.67 30.28
N GLU A 282 6.24 -4.83 30.92
CA GLU A 282 6.64 -5.06 32.33
C GLU A 282 8.12 -5.44 32.46
N ARG A 283 8.78 -5.81 31.35
CA ARG A 283 10.18 -6.29 31.30
C ARG A 283 11.17 -5.26 30.74
N ILE A 284 10.67 -4.20 30.09
CA ILE A 284 11.50 -3.13 29.53
C ILE A 284 11.18 -1.80 30.19
N LYS A 285 12.15 -0.87 30.16
CA LYS A 285 11.91 0.48 30.71
C LYS A 285 11.06 1.28 29.73
N THR A 286 9.88 1.73 30.18
CA THR A 286 8.92 2.52 29.37
C THR A 286 8.65 3.92 29.94
N THR A 287 9.33 4.30 31.01
CA THR A 287 9.17 5.59 31.69
C THR A 287 9.95 6.71 31.00
N LYS A 288 9.87 7.95 31.54
CA LYS A 288 10.42 9.17 30.92
C LYS A 288 11.88 9.09 30.45
N ASP A 289 12.74 8.33 31.14
CA ASP A 289 14.17 8.19 30.78
C ASP A 289 14.43 7.13 29.68
N ALA A 290 13.40 6.38 29.28
CA ALA A 290 13.51 5.33 28.26
C ALA A 290 13.90 5.86 26.87
N GLY A 291 13.81 7.18 26.66
CA GLY A 291 14.23 7.84 25.42
C GLY A 291 15.75 8.09 25.30
N SER A 292 16.55 7.80 26.34
CA SER A 292 18.00 7.92 26.24
C SER A 292 18.62 6.80 25.39
N PRO A 293 19.70 7.07 24.63
CA PRO A 293 20.36 6.06 23.80
C PRO A 293 20.69 4.76 24.54
N ASP A 294 21.24 4.87 25.75
CA ASP A 294 21.65 3.72 26.56
C ASP A 294 20.46 2.87 27.02
N GLU A 295 19.36 3.49 27.44
CA GLU A 295 18.16 2.74 27.85
C GLU A 295 17.46 2.10 26.65
N ARG A 296 17.48 2.75 25.48
CA ARG A 296 16.99 2.15 24.23
C ARG A 296 17.79 0.91 23.85
N ASP A 297 19.12 1.00 23.87
CA ASP A 297 20.01 -0.14 23.59
C ASP A 297 19.79 -1.29 24.58
N LYS A 298 19.65 -1.00 25.88
CA LYS A 298 19.28 -2.01 26.89
C LYS A 298 17.94 -2.69 26.57
N ASN A 299 16.93 -1.91 26.22
CA ASN A 299 15.61 -2.44 25.85
C ASN A 299 15.70 -3.34 24.61
N VAL A 300 16.43 -2.91 23.56
CA VAL A 300 16.65 -3.72 22.34
C VAL A 300 17.33 -5.04 22.67
N ARG A 301 18.42 -5.02 23.45
CA ARG A 301 19.12 -6.24 23.88
C ARG A 301 18.23 -7.17 24.70
N SER A 302 17.41 -6.61 25.60
CA SER A 302 16.47 -7.38 26.40
C SER A 302 15.40 -8.06 25.53
N ILE A 303 14.83 -7.34 24.57
CA ILE A 303 13.83 -7.90 23.64
C ILE A 303 14.47 -9.00 22.80
N LYS A 304 15.64 -8.72 22.21
CA LYS A 304 16.41 -9.67 21.42
C LYS A 304 16.64 -10.97 22.18
N ALA A 305 17.13 -10.91 23.42
CA ALA A 305 17.40 -12.09 24.24
C ALA A 305 16.14 -12.95 24.51
N GLN A 306 14.95 -12.34 24.55
CA GLN A 306 13.69 -13.06 24.78
C GLN A 306 13.19 -13.76 23.51
N ILE A 307 13.32 -13.13 22.35
CA ILE A 307 12.76 -13.65 21.10
C ILE A 307 13.76 -14.53 20.33
N GLU A 308 15.07 -14.33 20.50
CA GLU A 308 16.13 -15.07 19.78
C GLU A 308 16.03 -16.60 19.84
N PRO A 309 15.57 -17.26 20.92
CA PRO A 309 15.40 -18.71 20.95
C PRO A 309 14.44 -19.28 19.88
N PHE A 310 13.58 -18.45 19.31
CA PHE A 310 12.60 -18.84 18.28
C PHE A 310 13.10 -18.59 16.85
N PHE A 311 14.36 -18.17 16.71
CA PHE A 311 15.01 -17.87 15.44
C PHE A 311 16.04 -18.95 15.11
N VAL A 312 16.24 -19.19 13.81
CA VAL A 312 17.29 -20.06 13.28
C VAL A 312 18.18 -19.30 12.31
N ASP A 313 19.45 -19.70 12.22
CA ASP A 313 20.41 -19.07 11.33
C ASP A 313 20.05 -19.33 9.85
N THR A 314 20.23 -18.32 9.01
CA THR A 314 20.18 -18.45 7.55
C THR A 314 21.52 -18.10 6.91
N LYS A 315 21.81 -18.72 5.77
CA LYS A 315 23.09 -18.54 5.05
C LYS A 315 23.16 -17.21 4.31
N ASP A 316 22.03 -16.73 3.81
CA ASP A 316 21.93 -15.47 3.05
C ASP A 316 20.58 -14.77 3.28
N LEU A 317 20.49 -13.52 2.80
CA LEU A 317 19.32 -12.63 2.91
C LEU A 317 18.55 -12.54 1.58
N LYS A 318 18.65 -13.52 0.69
CA LYS A 318 17.94 -13.46 -0.61
C LYS A 318 16.42 -13.46 -0.50
N HIS A 319 15.89 -13.89 0.65
CA HIS A 319 14.47 -13.87 0.96
C HIS A 319 13.99 -12.48 1.42
N VAL A 320 14.92 -11.56 1.72
CA VAL A 320 14.63 -10.17 2.11
C VAL A 320 14.59 -9.28 0.88
N TYR A 321 15.55 -9.44 -0.04
CA TYR A 321 15.75 -8.52 -1.17
C TYR A 321 15.12 -9.03 -2.46
N GLY A 322 14.42 -8.14 -3.18
CA GLY A 322 13.92 -8.40 -4.54
C GLY A 322 12.70 -9.35 -4.65
N GLN A 323 12.03 -9.65 -3.54
CA GLN A 323 10.72 -10.30 -3.53
C GLN A 323 9.64 -9.29 -3.19
N HIS A 324 8.49 -9.33 -3.86
CA HIS A 324 7.33 -8.54 -3.41
C HIS A 324 6.92 -9.02 -2.00
N SER A 325 7.12 -8.14 -1.01
CA SER A 325 6.65 -8.25 0.37
C SER A 325 5.11 -8.26 0.43
N THR A 326 4.52 -8.58 1.58
CA THR A 326 3.06 -8.50 1.70
C THR A 326 2.56 -7.06 1.51
N LEU A 327 3.37 -6.07 1.87
CA LEU A 327 3.12 -4.66 1.61
C LEU A 327 3.09 -4.32 0.12
N ASP A 328 4.00 -4.89 -0.68
CA ASP A 328 4.00 -4.71 -2.14
C ASP A 328 2.72 -5.27 -2.77
N VAL A 329 2.25 -6.43 -2.30
CA VAL A 329 0.98 -7.00 -2.76
C VAL A 329 -0.18 -6.07 -2.41
N ASN A 330 -0.20 -5.50 -1.19
CA ASN A 330 -1.22 -4.54 -0.78
C ASN A 330 -1.23 -3.29 -1.65
N GLU A 331 -0.05 -2.77 -1.98
CA GLU A 331 0.11 -1.64 -2.87
C GLU A 331 -0.47 -1.92 -4.25
N LEU A 332 -0.09 -3.04 -4.87
CA LEU A 332 -0.59 -3.44 -6.20
C LEU A 332 -2.12 -3.57 -6.19
N LEU A 333 -2.71 -4.11 -5.11
CA LEU A 333 -4.15 -4.22 -4.98
C LEU A 333 -4.84 -2.87 -4.87
N ARG A 334 -4.28 -1.92 -4.12
CA ARG A 334 -4.85 -0.57 -4.01
C ARG A 334 -4.72 0.22 -5.31
N ARG A 335 -3.58 0.15 -5.99
CA ARG A 335 -3.38 0.74 -7.32
C ARG A 335 -4.34 0.17 -8.36
N SER A 336 -4.63 -1.13 -8.27
CA SER A 336 -5.60 -1.79 -9.17
C SER A 336 -7.02 -1.23 -9.07
N GLU A 337 -7.38 -0.46 -8.03
CA GLU A 337 -8.69 0.21 -7.94
C GLU A 337 -8.77 1.50 -8.77
N ILE A 338 -7.60 2.04 -9.17
CA ILE A 338 -7.46 3.36 -9.77
C ILE A 338 -6.96 3.22 -11.22
N GLU A 339 -5.97 2.35 -11.41
CA GLU A 339 -5.29 2.09 -12.67
C GLU A 339 -5.87 0.85 -13.37
N LEU A 340 -7.20 0.80 -13.50
CA LEU A 340 -7.94 -0.40 -13.97
C LEU A 340 -7.37 -1.06 -15.23
N ALA A 341 -6.88 -0.25 -16.18
CA ALA A 341 -6.34 -0.75 -17.44
C ALA A 341 -5.03 -1.53 -17.27
N ASP A 342 -4.21 -1.21 -16.27
CA ASP A 342 -2.86 -1.75 -16.11
C ASP A 342 -2.81 -2.97 -15.17
N TYR A 343 -3.94 -3.31 -14.54
CA TYR A 343 -4.06 -4.44 -13.61
C TYR A 343 -5.15 -5.42 -14.04
N GLU A 344 -4.92 -6.71 -13.81
CA GLU A 344 -5.93 -7.77 -13.96
C GLU A 344 -5.94 -8.66 -12.72
N LEU A 345 -7.14 -8.87 -12.14
CA LEU A 345 -7.32 -9.69 -10.95
C LEU A 345 -8.07 -10.98 -11.29
N LYS A 346 -7.58 -12.11 -10.77
CA LYS A 346 -8.15 -13.44 -10.99
C LYS A 346 -8.09 -14.30 -9.74
N GLN A 347 -9.14 -15.10 -9.50
CA GLN A 347 -9.25 -15.93 -8.30
C GLN A 347 -8.35 -17.17 -8.35
N GLY A 348 -8.14 -17.73 -9.54
CA GLY A 348 -7.38 -18.95 -9.74
C GLY A 348 -7.84 -19.71 -10.99
N ILE A 349 -7.46 -20.98 -11.05
CA ILE A 349 -7.70 -21.87 -12.20
C ILE A 349 -8.88 -22.82 -11.96
N MET A 350 -9.35 -22.98 -10.73
CA MET A 350 -10.35 -23.98 -10.40
C MET A 350 -11.78 -23.43 -10.44
N THR A 351 -12.73 -24.28 -10.84
CA THR A 351 -14.16 -23.96 -10.75
C THR A 351 -14.59 -23.85 -9.28
N LEU A 352 -15.52 -22.93 -8.99
CA LEU A 352 -16.17 -22.80 -7.67
C LEU A 352 -17.45 -23.64 -7.54
N ALA A 353 -17.47 -24.80 -8.22
CA ALA A 353 -18.59 -25.74 -8.18
C ALA A 353 -18.73 -26.38 -6.79
N SER A 354 -19.97 -26.64 -6.35
CA SER A 354 -20.25 -27.28 -5.05
C SER A 354 -19.78 -28.74 -4.96
N SER A 355 -19.60 -29.41 -6.09
CA SER A 355 -19.08 -30.78 -6.20
C SER A 355 -18.27 -30.91 -7.49
N GLN A 356 -17.35 -31.87 -7.53
CA GLN A 356 -16.48 -32.14 -8.69
C GLN A 356 -15.74 -30.90 -9.20
N ARG A 357 -15.06 -30.18 -8.30
CA ARG A 357 -14.19 -29.09 -8.68
C ARG A 357 -13.09 -29.58 -9.64
N ALA A 358 -12.91 -28.83 -10.72
CA ALA A 358 -11.95 -29.15 -11.76
C ALA A 358 -11.25 -27.87 -12.23
N ILE A 359 -10.23 -28.03 -13.07
CA ILE A 359 -9.58 -26.92 -13.75
C ILE A 359 -10.59 -26.30 -14.73
N ASP A 360 -10.79 -25.00 -14.64
CA ASP A 360 -11.57 -24.18 -15.55
C ASP A 360 -10.69 -23.71 -16.72
N GLU A 361 -10.75 -24.44 -17.84
CA GLU A 361 -10.02 -24.07 -19.06
C GLU A 361 -10.45 -22.69 -19.61
N ASN A 362 -11.67 -22.22 -19.30
CA ASN A 362 -12.08 -20.87 -19.67
C ASN A 362 -11.37 -19.81 -18.83
N ALA A 363 -11.12 -20.07 -17.54
CA ALA A 363 -10.35 -19.18 -16.68
C ALA A 363 -8.91 -19.03 -17.20
N VAL A 364 -8.29 -20.15 -17.62
CA VAL A 364 -6.97 -20.16 -18.26
C VAL A 364 -6.96 -19.29 -19.51
N LYS A 365 -7.95 -19.48 -20.40
CA LYS A 365 -8.07 -18.70 -21.63
C LYS A 365 -8.25 -17.20 -21.35
N LYS A 366 -9.06 -16.83 -20.35
CA LYS A 366 -9.25 -15.42 -19.94
C LYS A 366 -7.95 -14.79 -19.44
N ILE A 367 -7.14 -15.54 -18.67
CA ILE A 367 -5.83 -15.07 -18.20
C ILE A 367 -4.87 -14.85 -19.36
N ILE A 368 -4.78 -15.81 -20.29
CA ILE A 368 -3.96 -15.69 -21.50
C ILE A 368 -4.36 -14.45 -22.32
N ASN A 369 -5.66 -14.25 -22.54
CA ASN A 369 -6.17 -13.09 -23.26
C ASN A 369 -5.86 -11.78 -22.53
N SER A 370 -5.92 -11.78 -21.20
CA SER A 370 -5.63 -10.58 -20.39
C SER A 370 -4.14 -10.24 -20.38
N ILE A 371 -3.26 -11.24 -20.38
CA ILE A 371 -1.81 -11.03 -20.60
C ILE A 371 -1.56 -10.32 -21.92
N CYS A 372 -2.22 -10.77 -23.01
CA CYS A 372 -2.14 -10.12 -24.31
C CYS A 372 -2.69 -8.67 -24.28
N ALA A 373 -3.83 -8.47 -23.61
CA ALA A 373 -4.46 -7.16 -23.50
C ALA A 373 -3.59 -6.15 -22.74
N LEU A 374 -2.98 -6.56 -21.63
CA LEU A 374 -2.07 -5.76 -20.82
C LEU A 374 -0.84 -5.33 -21.63
N ALA A 375 -0.25 -6.26 -22.38
CA ALA A 375 0.88 -5.95 -23.27
C ALA A 375 0.54 -4.90 -24.34
N ASN A 376 -0.73 -4.86 -24.75
CA ASN A 376 -1.26 -3.95 -25.78
C ASN A 376 -1.65 -2.55 -25.25
N ASN A 377 -1.39 -2.24 -23.97
CA ASN A 377 -1.56 -0.89 -23.42
C ASN A 377 -0.51 0.12 -23.92
N GLY A 378 0.60 -0.36 -24.48
CA GLY A 378 1.62 0.46 -25.13
C GLY A 378 3.01 0.30 -24.50
N PRO A 379 4.04 0.94 -25.09
CA PRO A 379 5.45 0.69 -24.78
C PRO A 379 5.93 1.31 -23.46
N ASN A 380 5.09 2.11 -22.80
CA ASN A 380 5.46 2.83 -21.57
C ASN A 380 4.63 2.38 -20.35
N ARG A 381 3.90 1.27 -20.45
CA ARG A 381 3.01 0.78 -19.38
C ARG A 381 3.34 -0.65 -19.02
N VAL A 382 3.66 -0.86 -17.75
CA VAL A 382 3.86 -2.20 -17.17
C VAL A 382 2.50 -2.73 -16.73
N GLY A 383 2.12 -3.90 -17.22
CA GLY A 383 0.91 -4.58 -16.77
C GLY A 383 1.18 -5.54 -15.61
N LYS A 384 0.21 -5.70 -14.71
CA LYS A 384 0.29 -6.65 -13.60
C LYS A 384 -0.96 -7.53 -13.57
N LEU A 385 -0.78 -8.84 -13.60
CA LEU A 385 -1.86 -9.79 -13.39
C LEU A 385 -1.65 -10.54 -12.07
N LEU A 386 -2.63 -10.47 -11.17
CA LEU A 386 -2.58 -11.09 -9.84
C LEU A 386 -3.57 -12.25 -9.77
N ILE A 387 -3.07 -13.43 -9.41
CA ILE A 387 -3.84 -14.67 -9.26
C ILE A 387 -3.95 -15.03 -7.77
N GLY A 388 -5.17 -15.35 -7.33
CA GLY A 388 -5.52 -15.54 -5.93
C GLY A 388 -6.35 -14.40 -5.36
N ILE A 389 -6.93 -13.54 -6.20
CA ILE A 389 -7.68 -12.35 -5.79
C ILE A 389 -9.12 -12.45 -6.30
N ALA A 390 -10.08 -12.21 -5.41
CA ALA A 390 -11.50 -12.04 -5.74
C ALA A 390 -11.86 -10.56 -5.79
N ASP A 391 -12.46 -10.15 -6.91
CA ASP A 391 -12.93 -8.78 -7.13
C ASP A 391 -14.16 -8.44 -6.28
N GLU A 392 -15.04 -9.41 -6.06
CA GLU A 392 -16.31 -9.24 -5.35
C GLU A 392 -16.34 -10.03 -4.04
N GLU A 393 -16.97 -9.45 -3.01
CA GLU A 393 -17.17 -10.09 -1.72
C GLU A 393 -17.97 -11.40 -1.82
N ARG A 394 -18.92 -11.48 -2.76
CA ARG A 394 -19.71 -12.70 -3.01
C ARG A 394 -18.81 -13.89 -3.36
N ASP A 395 -17.83 -13.66 -4.22
CA ASP A 395 -16.93 -14.72 -4.67
C ASP A 395 -15.91 -15.08 -3.57
N ALA A 396 -15.42 -14.09 -2.82
CA ALA A 396 -14.58 -14.32 -1.64
C ALA A 396 -15.28 -15.19 -0.60
N ASN A 397 -16.55 -14.88 -0.28
CA ASN A 397 -17.39 -15.66 0.62
C ASN A 397 -17.63 -17.08 0.09
N ARG A 398 -17.82 -17.22 -1.22
CA ARG A 398 -17.97 -18.53 -1.85
C ARG A 398 -16.70 -19.38 -1.70
N VAL A 399 -15.53 -18.79 -1.91
CA VAL A 399 -14.24 -19.46 -1.70
C VAL A 399 -14.05 -19.85 -0.24
N GLN A 400 -14.36 -18.95 0.69
CA GLN A 400 -14.28 -19.24 2.14
C GLN A 400 -15.12 -20.47 2.51
N GLN A 401 -16.35 -20.56 2.00
CA GLN A 401 -17.25 -21.69 2.26
C GLN A 401 -16.73 -23.01 1.68
N LEU A 402 -16.13 -22.98 0.48
CA LEU A 402 -15.68 -24.18 -0.20
C LEU A 402 -14.33 -24.70 0.31
N ASP A 403 -13.41 -23.78 0.57
CA ASP A 403 -11.98 -24.09 0.75
C ASP A 403 -11.52 -23.90 2.20
N ASN A 404 -12.42 -23.45 3.08
CA ASN A 404 -12.15 -23.20 4.49
C ASN A 404 -10.94 -22.28 4.71
N VAL A 405 -10.80 -21.27 3.86
CA VAL A 405 -9.80 -20.20 3.97
C VAL A 405 -10.48 -18.92 4.42
N THR A 406 -9.77 -18.06 5.16
CA THR A 406 -10.24 -16.72 5.53
C THR A 406 -9.70 -15.70 4.53
N PRO A 407 -10.54 -15.11 3.66
CA PRO A 407 -10.08 -14.08 2.74
C PRO A 407 -9.58 -12.85 3.51
N ILE A 408 -8.49 -12.25 3.03
CA ILE A 408 -7.96 -11.00 3.59
C ILE A 408 -8.44 -9.85 2.71
N LYS A 409 -9.19 -8.92 3.30
CA LYS A 409 -9.65 -7.72 2.62
C LYS A 409 -8.54 -6.68 2.52
N VAL A 410 -8.35 -6.11 1.33
CA VAL A 410 -7.44 -4.99 1.05
C VAL A 410 -8.22 -4.00 0.19
N GLY A 411 -8.60 -2.85 0.76
CA GLY A 411 -9.51 -1.93 0.08
C GLY A 411 -10.85 -2.62 -0.23
N LYS A 412 -11.24 -2.67 -1.49
CA LYS A 412 -12.46 -3.35 -1.98
C LYS A 412 -12.20 -4.78 -2.45
N LYS A 413 -10.94 -5.20 -2.55
CA LYS A 413 -10.53 -6.52 -3.06
C LYS A 413 -10.32 -7.52 -1.93
N HIS A 414 -10.41 -8.81 -2.27
CA HIS A 414 -10.27 -9.90 -1.30
C HIS A 414 -9.21 -10.89 -1.77
N VAL A 415 -8.14 -11.04 -0.99
CA VAL A 415 -7.13 -12.06 -1.23
C VAL A 415 -7.64 -13.40 -0.74
N VAL A 416 -7.87 -14.33 -1.66
CA VAL A 416 -8.31 -15.70 -1.37
C VAL A 416 -7.17 -16.71 -1.47
N GLY A 417 -6.12 -16.35 -2.21
CA GLY A 417 -4.85 -17.05 -2.37
C GLY A 417 -4.89 -18.34 -3.17
N VAL A 418 -3.74 -18.73 -3.72
CA VAL A 418 -3.60 -19.89 -4.61
C VAL A 418 -3.28 -21.19 -3.89
N LYS A 419 -2.80 -21.15 -2.62
CA LYS A 419 -2.49 -22.39 -1.86
C LYS A 419 -3.71 -23.29 -1.68
N ARG A 420 -4.91 -22.71 -1.61
CA ARG A 420 -6.18 -23.45 -1.54
C ARG A 420 -6.36 -24.38 -2.73
N GLU A 421 -6.03 -23.91 -3.94
CA GLU A 421 -6.15 -24.70 -5.18
C GLU A 421 -5.00 -25.70 -5.33
N ALA A 422 -3.79 -25.32 -4.93
CA ALA A 422 -2.65 -26.23 -4.88
C ALA A 422 -2.98 -27.45 -4.01
N THR A 423 -3.49 -27.21 -2.80
CA THR A 423 -3.92 -28.27 -1.86
C THR A 423 -5.01 -29.17 -2.46
N LEU A 424 -6.03 -28.57 -3.08
CA LEU A 424 -7.13 -29.33 -3.70
C LEU A 424 -6.70 -30.18 -4.89
N LEU A 425 -5.66 -29.76 -5.61
CA LEU A 425 -5.05 -30.52 -6.70
C LEU A 425 -4.01 -31.54 -6.21
N GLY A 426 -3.76 -31.63 -4.90
CA GLY A 426 -2.72 -32.48 -4.32
C GLY A 426 -1.31 -32.07 -4.78
N LYS A 427 -1.08 -30.77 -5.01
CA LYS A 427 0.17 -30.20 -5.53
C LYS A 427 0.86 -29.35 -4.47
N SER A 428 2.19 -29.35 -4.49
CA SER A 428 2.96 -28.31 -3.80
C SER A 428 2.75 -26.94 -4.50
N VAL A 429 3.12 -25.86 -3.82
CA VAL A 429 3.04 -24.51 -4.40
C VAL A 429 3.90 -24.38 -5.65
N GLU A 430 5.10 -24.97 -5.64
CA GLU A 430 6.02 -24.99 -6.78
C GLU A 430 5.42 -25.74 -7.97
N GLN A 431 4.75 -26.87 -7.71
CA GLN A 431 4.06 -27.64 -8.73
C GLN A 431 2.85 -26.88 -9.31
N TYR A 432 2.15 -26.11 -8.47
CA TYR A 432 1.04 -25.26 -8.91
C TYR A 432 1.53 -24.06 -9.73
N LEU A 433 2.64 -23.43 -9.36
CA LEU A 433 3.30 -22.41 -10.19
C LEU A 433 3.79 -23.00 -11.52
N ALA A 434 4.35 -24.20 -11.51
CA ALA A 434 4.76 -24.91 -12.71
C ALA A 434 3.57 -25.25 -13.64
N LEU A 435 2.39 -25.54 -13.07
CA LEU A 435 1.15 -25.72 -13.84
C LEU A 435 0.79 -24.44 -14.60
N TRP A 436 0.79 -23.28 -13.94
CA TRP A 436 0.55 -21.99 -14.61
C TRP A 436 1.57 -21.68 -15.70
N ARG A 437 2.87 -21.86 -15.40
CA ARG A 437 3.94 -21.70 -16.40
C ARG A 437 3.75 -22.65 -17.59
N GLY A 438 3.29 -23.88 -17.36
CA GLY A 438 2.94 -24.83 -18.42
C GLY A 438 1.79 -24.31 -19.30
N ARG A 439 0.68 -23.89 -18.69
CA ARG A 439 -0.48 -23.36 -19.43
C ARG A 439 -0.15 -22.15 -20.31
N ILE A 440 0.72 -21.26 -19.84
CA ILE A 440 1.17 -20.10 -20.63
C ILE A 440 2.14 -20.52 -21.73
N ARG A 441 3.05 -21.45 -21.45
CA ARG A 441 3.98 -21.98 -22.46
C ARG A 441 3.22 -22.62 -23.64
N ASP A 442 2.19 -23.38 -23.33
CA ASP A 442 1.38 -24.12 -24.31
C ASP A 442 0.33 -23.23 -25.01
N SER A 443 0.25 -21.95 -24.63
CA SER A 443 -0.69 -21.00 -25.23
C SER A 443 -0.23 -20.48 -26.60
N GLU A 444 -1.16 -19.88 -27.34
CA GLU A 444 -0.88 -19.21 -28.61
C GLU A 444 -0.39 -17.76 -28.45
N LEU A 445 0.10 -17.36 -27.27
CA LEU A 445 0.71 -16.04 -27.09
C LEU A 445 1.90 -15.84 -28.03
N SER A 446 2.07 -14.61 -28.51
CA SER A 446 3.25 -14.20 -29.26
C SER A 446 4.54 -14.55 -28.49
N GLU A 447 5.53 -15.12 -29.18
CA GLU A 447 6.71 -15.73 -28.52
C GLU A 447 7.52 -14.74 -27.67
N SER A 448 7.62 -13.47 -28.07
CA SER A 448 8.30 -12.43 -27.28
C SER A 448 7.60 -12.21 -25.94
N LEU A 449 6.27 -12.03 -25.97
CA LEU A 449 5.45 -11.83 -24.78
C LEU A 449 5.43 -13.08 -23.90
N LYS A 450 5.30 -14.26 -24.51
CA LYS A 450 5.31 -15.55 -23.81
C LYS A 450 6.62 -15.74 -23.03
N THR A 451 7.77 -15.53 -23.69
CA THR A 451 9.08 -15.65 -23.05
C THR A 451 9.22 -14.65 -21.90
N ASN A 452 8.79 -13.40 -22.13
CA ASN A 452 8.85 -12.37 -21.10
C ASN A 452 8.03 -12.73 -19.85
N VAL A 453 6.76 -13.10 -20.04
CA VAL A 453 5.83 -13.41 -18.96
C VAL A 453 6.31 -14.60 -18.14
N LEU A 454 6.86 -15.64 -18.80
CA LEU A 454 7.40 -16.81 -18.11
C LEU A 454 8.61 -16.47 -17.22
N SER A 455 9.37 -15.42 -17.56
CA SER A 455 10.52 -14.94 -16.77
C SER A 455 10.15 -13.98 -15.63
N HIS A 456 8.92 -13.44 -15.61
CA HIS A 456 8.45 -12.49 -14.59
C HIS A 456 7.15 -12.97 -13.92
N MET A 457 7.07 -14.27 -13.67
CA MET A 457 5.97 -14.91 -12.96
C MET A 457 6.47 -15.53 -11.68
N ASP A 458 6.03 -14.97 -10.56
CA ASP A 458 6.53 -15.29 -9.23
C ASP A 458 5.40 -15.58 -8.26
N TYR A 459 5.71 -16.42 -7.27
CA TYR A 459 4.83 -16.73 -6.16
C TYR A 459 5.25 -15.91 -4.94
N HIS A 460 4.28 -15.33 -4.25
CA HIS A 460 4.47 -14.52 -3.05
C HIS A 460 3.67 -15.12 -1.90
N ASP A 461 4.34 -15.40 -0.78
CA ASP A 461 3.66 -15.91 0.41
C ASP A 461 2.91 -14.80 1.14
N TYR A 462 1.65 -14.61 0.77
CA TYR A 462 0.79 -13.59 1.36
C TYR A 462 0.00 -14.15 2.53
N TYR A 463 0.45 -13.90 3.77
CA TYR A 463 -0.16 -14.37 5.03
C TYR A 463 -0.59 -15.85 4.99
N GLY A 464 0.22 -16.71 4.39
CA GLY A 464 -0.07 -18.14 4.25
C GLY A 464 -1.06 -18.51 3.15
N LEU A 465 -1.76 -17.55 2.52
CA LEU A 465 -2.71 -17.78 1.41
C LEU A 465 -2.00 -17.94 0.06
N GLY A 466 -0.94 -17.17 -0.16
CA GLY A 466 -0.12 -17.18 -1.37
C GLY A 466 -0.77 -16.51 -2.58
N VAL A 467 -0.04 -15.68 -3.32
CA VAL A 467 -0.50 -14.98 -4.53
C VAL A 467 0.51 -15.22 -5.65
N ILE A 468 0.05 -15.38 -6.89
CA ILE A 468 0.94 -15.39 -8.06
C ILE A 468 0.84 -14.03 -8.73
N ILE A 469 1.98 -13.40 -8.99
CA ILE A 469 2.06 -12.13 -9.71
C ILE A 469 2.73 -12.40 -11.04
N VAL A 470 2.11 -11.90 -12.11
CA VAL A 470 2.62 -11.95 -13.47
C VAL A 470 2.88 -10.52 -13.92
N THR A 471 4.14 -10.18 -14.13
CA THR A 471 4.52 -8.86 -14.67
C THR A 471 4.60 -8.94 -16.18
N VAL A 472 3.78 -8.12 -16.85
CA VAL A 472 3.75 -7.97 -18.30
C VAL A 472 4.55 -6.72 -18.65
N ILE A 473 5.81 -6.90 -19.07
CA ILE A 473 6.64 -5.73 -19.42
C ILE A 473 6.19 -5.14 -20.76
N PRO A 474 6.42 -3.84 -21.00
CA PRO A 474 6.08 -3.22 -22.26
C PRO A 474 6.73 -3.92 -23.45
N GLN A 475 5.95 -4.09 -24.52
CA GLN A 475 6.40 -4.69 -25.77
C GLN A 475 6.73 -3.61 -26.81
N ASN A 476 7.59 -3.92 -27.77
CA ASN A 476 7.95 -3.01 -28.86
C ASN A 476 6.97 -3.07 -30.04
N GLN A 477 6.01 -3.99 -29.99
CA GLN A 477 5.01 -4.22 -31.02
C GLN A 477 3.77 -4.84 -30.40
N GLU A 478 2.66 -4.78 -31.14
CA GLU A 478 1.42 -5.44 -30.75
C GLU A 478 1.63 -6.95 -30.55
N SER A 479 0.99 -7.46 -29.49
CA SER A 479 0.96 -8.88 -29.14
C SER A 479 -0.38 -9.52 -29.50
N TYR A 480 -0.33 -10.83 -29.76
CA TYR A 480 -1.47 -11.64 -30.18
C TYR A 480 -1.59 -12.93 -29.37
N VAL A 481 -2.81 -13.48 -29.36
CA VAL A 481 -3.11 -14.89 -29.03
C VAL A 481 -3.58 -15.55 -30.33
N GLY A 482 -2.72 -16.34 -30.94
CA GLY A 482 -2.95 -16.94 -32.26
C GLY A 482 -3.11 -15.85 -33.32
N LYS A 483 -4.32 -15.71 -33.87
CA LYS A 483 -4.67 -14.66 -34.85
C LYS A 483 -5.45 -13.49 -34.26
N LYS A 484 -5.71 -13.51 -32.96
CA LYS A 484 -6.56 -12.54 -32.28
C LYS A 484 -5.71 -11.58 -31.46
N SER A 485 -6.13 -10.33 -31.41
CA SER A 485 -5.55 -9.32 -30.52
C SER A 485 -6.57 -8.91 -29.47
N TYR A 486 -6.08 -8.49 -28.32
CA TYR A 486 -6.90 -8.08 -27.18
C TYR A 486 -6.40 -6.73 -26.65
N TRP A 487 -7.28 -5.97 -26.00
CA TRP A 487 -6.94 -4.70 -25.37
C TRP A 487 -7.73 -4.49 -24.07
N ARG A 488 -7.25 -3.58 -23.23
CA ARG A 488 -7.88 -3.21 -21.96
C ARG A 488 -8.80 -2.00 -22.17
N ASP A 489 -10.08 -2.19 -21.87
CA ASP A 489 -11.10 -1.15 -21.83
C ASP A 489 -11.53 -0.96 -20.38
N GLY A 490 -10.86 -0.04 -19.67
CA GLY A 490 -10.96 0.01 -18.22
C GLY A 490 -10.44 -1.29 -17.60
N ASP A 491 -11.25 -1.94 -16.76
CA ASP A 491 -10.95 -3.22 -16.13
C ASP A 491 -11.32 -4.45 -17.00
N GLU A 492 -11.90 -4.24 -18.19
CA GLU A 492 -12.33 -5.32 -19.07
C GLU A 492 -11.29 -5.65 -20.15
N THR A 493 -11.09 -6.95 -20.39
CA THR A 493 -10.32 -7.45 -21.54
C THR A 493 -11.27 -7.69 -22.71
N LYS A 494 -11.08 -6.96 -23.82
CA LYS A 494 -11.88 -7.07 -25.05
C LYS A 494 -11.06 -7.55 -26.24
N GLU A 495 -11.68 -8.38 -27.08
CA GLU A 495 -11.10 -8.77 -28.38
C GLU A 495 -11.18 -7.60 -29.35
N ILE A 496 -10.11 -7.34 -30.09
CA ILE A 496 -10.12 -6.36 -31.18
C ILE A 496 -10.78 -7.01 -32.40
N THR A 497 -11.98 -6.54 -32.73
CA THR A 497 -12.74 -7.03 -33.90
C THR A 497 -12.86 -5.99 -35.01
N ASP A 498 -12.57 -4.72 -34.72
CA ASP A 498 -12.68 -3.60 -35.64
C ASP A 498 -11.30 -3.12 -36.15
N PHE A 499 -11.23 -2.79 -37.44
CA PHE A 499 -9.98 -2.40 -38.10
C PHE A 499 -9.49 -1.00 -37.66
N GLN A 500 -10.40 -0.06 -37.38
CA GLN A 500 -9.99 1.26 -36.89
C GLN A 500 -9.40 1.15 -35.49
N GLN A 501 -10.06 0.37 -34.63
CA GLN A 501 -9.54 0.08 -33.29
C GLN A 501 -8.19 -0.63 -33.33
N HIS A 502 -8.02 -1.59 -34.23
CA HIS A 502 -6.73 -2.24 -34.45
C HIS A 502 -5.63 -1.24 -34.84
N GLY A 503 -5.95 -0.30 -35.74
CA GLY A 503 -5.04 0.79 -36.12
C GLY A 503 -4.64 1.68 -34.93
N VAL A 504 -5.58 1.99 -34.03
CA VAL A 504 -5.31 2.78 -32.81
C VAL A 504 -4.35 2.04 -31.86
N ILE A 505 -4.57 0.74 -31.64
CA ILE A 505 -3.69 -0.07 -30.78
C ILE A 505 -2.29 -0.20 -31.40
N CYS A 506 -2.20 -0.50 -32.69
CA CYS A 506 -0.91 -0.53 -33.40
C CYS A 506 -0.16 0.80 -33.31
N ALA A 507 -0.86 1.94 -33.34
CA ALA A 507 -0.24 3.26 -33.24
C ALA A 507 0.39 3.54 -31.87
N ARG A 508 0.03 2.80 -30.81
CA ARG A 508 0.63 2.96 -29.47
C ARG A 508 2.12 2.62 -29.44
N PHE A 509 2.59 1.78 -30.36
CA PHE A 509 3.96 1.24 -30.39
C PHE A 509 4.90 1.98 -31.34
N LYS A 510 4.48 3.15 -31.85
CA LYS A 510 5.25 3.93 -32.83
C LYS A 510 6.03 5.08 -32.20
#